data_AF-A0A7C5K0J4-F1
#
_entry.id   AF-A0A7C5K0J4-F1
#
_cell.length_a   1.000
_cell.length_b   1.000
_cell.length_c   1.000
_cell.angle_alpha   90.00
_cell.angle_beta   90.00
_cell.angle_gamma   90.00
#
_symmetry.space_group_name_H-M   'P 1'
#
loop_
_entity.id
_entity.type
_entity.pdbx_description
1 polymer ?
#
loop_
_entity_poly.entity_id
_entity_poly.type
_entity_poly.pdbx_seq_one_letter_code
_entity_poly.pdbx_strand_id
1 'polypeptide(L)'
;MKIKDLRNMSESELRKNLADLKVELMKHNAQVAIGTAPKSPGLIRKTKKSIARILTLLHQRSSQQEKTGAVANNKKQMEGRSKL
;
A
#
# COMPACT_ATOMS: atom_id res chain seq x y z
N MET A 1 13.11 -2.63 -2.12
CA MET A 1 12.38 -1.58 -1.39
C MET A 1 12.33 -1.91 0.09
N LYS A 2 12.85 -1.02 0.95
CA LYS A 2 12.77 -1.18 2.41
C LYS A 2 11.44 -0.61 2.89
N ILE A 3 10.90 -1.19 3.97
CA ILE A 3 9.61 -0.77 4.54
C ILE A 3 9.68 0.63 5.17
N LYS A 4 10.85 1.02 5.71
CA LYS A 4 11.06 2.33 6.33
C LYS A 4 10.80 3.46 5.31
N ASP A 5 11.41 3.36 4.14
CA ASP A 5 11.27 4.35 3.06
C ASP A 5 9.81 4.50 2.62
N LEU A 6 9.09 3.38 2.51
CA LEU A 6 7.67 3.35 2.15
C LEU A 6 6.76 4.02 3.19
N ARG A 7 7.10 3.97 4.47
CA ARG A 7 6.30 4.60 5.53
C ARG A 7 6.38 6.13 5.49
N ASN A 8 7.50 6.67 5.01
CA ASN A 8 7.74 8.10 4.91
C ASN A 8 7.07 8.74 3.68
N MET A 9 6.66 7.93 2.69
CA MET A 9 5.99 8.41 1.48
C MET A 9 4.53 8.82 1.73
N SER A 10 4.06 9.80 0.98
CA SER A 10 2.64 10.19 0.98
C SER A 10 1.76 9.11 0.32
N GLU A 11 0.44 9.15 0.55
CA GLU A 11 -0.46 8.16 -0.04
C GLU A 11 -0.48 8.22 -1.58
N SER A 12 -0.42 9.43 -2.14
CA SER A 12 -0.35 9.66 -3.58
C SER A 12 0.93 9.10 -4.19
N GLU A 13 2.08 9.30 -3.54
CA GLU A 13 3.36 8.72 -3.95
C GLU A 13 3.34 7.19 -3.89
N LEU A 14 2.75 6.61 -2.84
CA LEU A 14 2.60 5.16 -2.73
C LEU A 14 1.74 4.60 -3.86
N ARG A 15 0.64 5.26 -4.20
CA ARG A 15 -0.23 4.85 -5.32
C ARG A 15 0.47 4.97 -6.67
N LYS A 16 1.27 6.04 -6.87
CA LYS A 16 2.08 6.21 -8.08
C LYS A 16 3.13 5.11 -8.22
N ASN A 17 3.93 4.88 -7.17
CA ASN A 17 4.92 3.80 -7.13
C ASN A 17 4.28 2.41 -7.35
N LEU A 18 3.07 2.19 -6.84
CA LEU A 18 2.32 0.95 -7.07
C LEU A 18 1.95 0.77 -8.55
N ALA A 19 1.53 1.83 -9.24
CA ALA A 19 1.23 1.79 -10.66
C ALA A 19 2.48 1.45 -11.47
N ASP A 20 3.60 2.11 -11.18
CA ASP A 20 4.89 1.88 -11.86
C ASP A 20 5.36 0.42 -11.68
N LEU A 21 5.31 -0.10 -10.46
CA LEU A 21 5.68 -1.50 -10.17
C LEU A 21 4.78 -2.53 -10.86
N LYS A 22 3.49 -2.21 -11.06
CA LYS A 22 2.58 -3.09 -11.83
C LYS A 22 2.94 -3.12 -13.30
N VAL A 23 3.30 -1.98 -13.88
CA VAL A 23 3.78 -1.89 -15.27
C VAL A 23 5.09 -2.67 -15.44
N GLU A 24 6.03 -2.54 -14.52
CA GLU A 24 7.26 -3.34 -14.52
C GLU A 24 6.97 -4.84 -14.44
N LEU A 25 6.07 -5.24 -13.54
CA LEU A 25 5.68 -6.64 -13.41
C LEU A 25 5.06 -7.19 -14.71
N MET A 26 4.22 -6.40 -15.38
CA MET A 26 3.65 -6.76 -16.68
C MET A 26 4.75 -6.98 -17.73
N LYS A 27 5.73 -6.07 -17.82
CA LYS A 27 6.87 -6.21 -18.74
C LYS A 27 7.67 -7.48 -18.46
N HIS A 28 7.93 -7.79 -17.19
CA HIS A 28 8.63 -9.03 -16.82
C HIS A 28 7.83 -10.28 -17.18
N ASN A 29 6.51 -10.27 -16.96
CA ASN A 29 5.66 -11.39 -17.34
C ASN A 29 5.61 -11.58 -18.87
N ALA A 30 5.56 -10.49 -19.64
CA ALA A 30 5.63 -10.56 -21.10
C ALA A 30 6.96 -11.17 -21.57
N GLN A 31 8.08 -10.76 -20.97
CA GLN A 31 9.40 -11.33 -21.25
C GLN A 31 9.44 -12.84 -20.97
N VAL A 32 8.87 -13.28 -19.83
CA VAL A 32 8.78 -14.71 -19.49
C VAL A 32 7.89 -15.47 -20.47
N ALA A 33 6.77 -14.88 -20.88
CA ALA A 33 5.83 -15.51 -21.81
C ALA A 33 6.45 -15.76 -23.19
N ILE A 34 7.35 -14.88 -23.65
CA ILE A 34 8.10 -15.03 -24.91
C ILE A 34 9.27 -16.03 -24.75
N GLY A 35 9.47 -16.61 -23.56
CA GLY A 35 10.52 -17.58 -23.28
C GLY A 35 11.87 -16.95 -22.96
N THR A 36 11.93 -15.63 -22.76
CA THR A 36 13.18 -14.97 -22.38
C THR A 36 13.36 -15.02 -20.86
N ALA A 37 14.54 -15.45 -20.42
CA ALA A 37 14.88 -15.48 -19.01
C ALA A 37 14.90 -14.05 -18.42
N PRO A 38 14.29 -13.82 -17.23
CA PRO A 38 14.42 -12.54 -16.54
C PRO A 38 15.88 -12.23 -16.21
N LYS A 39 16.24 -10.94 -16.19
CA LYS A 39 17.61 -10.48 -15.86
C LYS A 39 18.19 -11.02 -14.55
N SER A 40 17.34 -11.41 -13.60
CA SER A 40 17.77 -12.15 -12.41
C SER A 40 16.67 -13.08 -11.89
N PRO A 41 17.03 -14.26 -11.34
CA PRO A 41 16.09 -15.30 -10.91
C PRO A 41 15.20 -14.93 -9.70
N GLY A 42 15.30 -13.69 -9.20
CA GLY A 42 14.46 -13.18 -8.10
C GLY A 42 13.73 -11.89 -8.41
N LEU A 43 13.85 -11.34 -9.62
CA LEU A 43 13.34 -10.00 -9.93
C LEU A 43 11.82 -9.92 -9.78
N ILE A 44 11.10 -10.83 -10.44
CA ILE A 44 9.63 -10.93 -10.39
C ILE A 44 9.15 -11.07 -8.94
N ARG A 45 9.81 -11.92 -8.15
CA ARG A 45 9.48 -12.12 -6.73
C ARG A 45 9.72 -10.85 -5.92
N LYS A 46 10.81 -10.12 -6.18
CA LYS A 46 11.10 -8.82 -5.53
C LYS A 46 10.02 -7.79 -5.88
N THR A 47 9.64 -7.66 -7.14
CA THR A 47 8.60 -6.73 -7.61
C THR A 47 7.25 -7.04 -6.97
N LYS A 48 6.83 -8.32 -6.97
CA LYS A 48 5.60 -8.76 -6.29
C LYS A 48 5.60 -8.43 -4.79
N LYS A 49 6.73 -8.66 -4.10
CA LYS A 49 6.87 -8.31 -2.67
C LYS A 49 6.81 -6.80 -2.43
N SER A 50 7.37 -5.98 -3.32
CA SER A 50 7.26 -4.52 -3.20
C SER A 50 5.80 -4.06 -3.33
N ILE A 51 5.06 -4.57 -4.31
CA ILE A 51 3.63 -4.29 -4.49
C ILE A 51 2.84 -4.68 -3.23
N ALA A 52 3.05 -5.89 -2.72
CA ALA A 52 2.35 -6.37 -1.52
C ALA A 52 2.58 -5.45 -0.31
N ARG A 53 3.82 -5.00 -0.09
CA ARG A 53 4.16 -4.08 1.02
C ARG A 53 3.44 -2.73 0.90
N ILE A 54 3.35 -2.17 -0.32
CA ILE A 54 2.63 -0.91 -0.54
C ILE A 54 1.14 -1.08 -0.24
N LEU A 55 0.52 -2.15 -0.76
CA LEU A 55 -0.89 -2.45 -0.50
C LEU A 55 -1.17 -2.62 0.99
N THR A 56 -0.30 -3.32 1.72
CA THR A 56 -0.43 -3.47 3.18
C THR A 56 -0.36 -2.12 3.89
N LEU A 57 0.55 -1.23 3.49
CA LEU A 57 0.65 0.11 4.10
C LEU A 57 -0.58 0.97 3.82
N LEU A 58 -1.10 0.94 2.59
CA LEU A 58 -2.34 1.66 2.24
C LEU A 58 -3.51 1.15 3.08
N HIS A 59 -3.65 -0.16 3.22
CA HIS A 59 -4.70 -0.76 4.06
C HIS A 59 -4.54 -0.39 5.55
N GLN A 60 -3.31 -0.44 6.07
CA GLN A 60 -3.03 -0.02 7.44
C GLN A 60 -3.40 1.46 7.68
N ARG A 61 -3.13 2.35 6.73
CA ARG A 61 -3.52 3.76 6.84
C ARG A 61 -5.04 3.93 6.86
N SER A 62 -5.76 3.26 5.97
CA SER A 62 -7.23 3.32 5.93
C SER A 62 -7.87 2.83 7.24
N SER A 63 -7.43 1.68 7.76
CA SER A 63 -7.98 1.13 9.01
C SER A 63 -7.64 1.95 10.25
N GLN A 64 -6.54 2.71 10.25
CA GLN A 64 -6.23 3.66 11.32
C GLN A 64 -7.13 4.90 11.25
N GLN A 65 -7.44 5.41 10.05
CA GLN A 65 -8.38 6.53 9.87
C GLN A 65 -9.80 6.17 10.32
N GLU A 66 -10.27 4.95 10.03
CA GLU A 66 -11.57 4.46 10.51
C GLU A 66 -11.63 4.42 12.05
N LYS A 67 -10.55 3.98 12.70
CA LYS A 67 -10.46 3.95 14.17
C LYS A 67 -10.44 5.33 14.79
N THR A 68 -9.70 6.28 14.22
CA THR A 68 -9.66 7.65 14.74
C THR A 68 -10.99 8.39 14.53
N GLY A 69 -11.66 8.16 13.41
CA GLY A 69 -12.99 8.70 13.12
C GLY A 69 -14.07 8.17 14.08
N ALA A 70 -14.05 6.87 14.37
CA ALA A 70 -14.99 6.25 15.31
C ALA A 70 -14.88 6.80 16.74
N VAL A 71 -13.65 7.06 17.22
CA VAL A 71 -13.41 7.63 18.56
C VAL A 71 -13.91 9.07 18.66
N ALA A 72 -13.77 9.87 17.61
CA ALA A 72 -14.27 11.25 17.57
C ALA A 72 -15.81 11.33 17.60
N ASN A 73 -16.49 10.42 16.90
CA ASN A 73 -17.95 10.35 16.92
C ASN A 73 -18.50 9.93 18.29
N ASN A 74 -17.83 9.01 18.99
CA ASN A 74 -18.27 8.55 20.30
C ASN A 74 -18.13 9.64 21.38
N LYS A 75 -17.08 10.47 21.33
CA LYS A 75 -16.94 11.65 22.22
C LYS A 75 -18.05 12.67 22.07
N LYS A 76 -18.42 13.01 20.83
CA LYS A 76 -19.52 13.96 20.56
C LYS A 76 -20.87 13.49 21.10
N GLN A 77 -21.14 12.17 21.07
CA GLN A 77 -22.37 11.61 21.62
C GLN A 77 -22.41 11.62 23.16
N MET A 78 -21.27 11.46 23.83
CA MET A 78 -21.17 11.52 25.29
C MET A 78 -21.33 12.95 25.83
N GLU A 79 -20.71 13.95 25.16
CA GLU A 79 -20.83 15.36 25.55
C GLU A 79 -22.27 15.91 25.39
N GLY A 80 -23.03 15.40 24.41
CA GLY A 80 -24.44 15.74 24.23
C GLY A 80 -25.38 15.11 25.27
N ARG A 81 -25.01 13.96 25.84
CA ARG A 81 -25.78 13.26 26.89
C ARG A 81 -25.58 13.84 28.29
N SER A 82 -24.46 14.51 28.54
CA SER A 82 -24.17 15.14 29.84
C SER A 82 -24.87 16.48 30.06
N LYS A 83 -25.62 17.00 29.08
CA LYS A 83 -26.32 18.31 29.14
C LYS A 83 -27.83 18.19 29.37
N LEU A 84 -28.34 16.99 29.69
CA LEU A 84 -29.73 16.71 30.11
C LEU A 84 -29.72 16.29 31.57
#